data_AF-A0A530YAQ1-F1
#
_entry.id   AF-A0A530YAQ1-F1
#
_cell.length_a   1.000
_cell.length_b   1.000
_cell.length_c   1.000
_cell.angle_alpha   90.00
_cell.angle_beta   90.00
_cell.angle_gamma   90.00
#
_symmetry.space_group_name_H-M   'P 1'
#
loop_
_entity.id
_entity.type
_entity.pdbx_description
1 polymer ?
#
loop_
_entity_poly.entity_id
_entity_poly.type
_entity_poly.pdbx_seq_one_letter_code
_entity_poly.pdbx_strand_id
1 'polypeptide(L)' 'LAEGLVDRIVLFKGQEPIGKRGIASPIDAYHIPAGFRKLRDMRFGEDSYAEWIRP' A
#
# COMPACT_ATOMS: atom_id res chain seq x y z
N LEU A 1 -6.93 -3.57 10.27
CA LEU A 1 -7.71 -2.59 9.48
C LEU A 1 -9.21 -2.63 9.82
N ALA A 2 -9.79 -3.81 10.02
CA ALA A 2 -11.22 -3.98 10.31
C ALA A 2 -11.73 -3.20 11.54
N GLU A 3 -10.88 -2.97 12.55
CA GLU A 3 -11.24 -2.22 13.76
C GLU A 3 -11.38 -0.70 13.54
N GLY A 4 -11.12 -0.19 12.34
CA GLY A 4 -11.36 1.22 12.02
C GLY A 4 -10.38 2.21 12.66
N LEU A 5 -9.27 1.74 13.25
CA LEU A 5 -8.31 2.58 13.98
C LEU A 5 -7.17 3.19 13.13
N VAL A 6 -7.17 2.97 11.81
CA VAL A 6 -6.06 3.38 10.93
C VAL A 6 -6.49 4.52 10.01
N ASP A 7 -5.88 5.70 10.12
CA ASP A 7 -6.31 6.84 9.29
C ASP A 7 -5.48 7.01 8.02
N ARG A 8 -4.36 6.29 7.93
CA ARG A 8 -3.40 6.39 6.83
C ARG A 8 -2.76 5.05 6.50
N ILE A 9 -2.68 4.76 5.21
CA ILE A 9 -1.98 3.59 4.67
C ILE A 9 -0.90 4.10 3.72
N VAL A 10 0.31 3.59 3.90
CA VAL A 10 1.45 3.88 3.04
C VAL A 10 2.03 2.54 2.59
N LEU A 11 2.14 2.36 1.28
CA LEU A 11 2.75 1.17 0.69
C LEU A 11 4.04 1.58 -0.03
N PHE A 12 5.11 0.83 0.27
CA PHE A 12 6.36 0.85 -0.49
C PHE A 12 6.46 -0.48 -1.23
N LYS A 13 6.77 -0.43 -2.52
CA LYS A 13 6.93 -1.64 -3.34
C LYS A 13 8.20 -1.54 -4.16
N GLY A 14 9.14 -2.42 -3.85
CA GLY A 14 10.33 -2.68 -4.66
C GLY A 14 10.02 -3.48 -5.92
N GLN A 15 11.02 -3.60 -6.79
CA GLN A 15 10.83 -4.19 -8.13
C GLN A 15 10.68 -5.71 -8.10
N GLU A 16 11.31 -6.36 -7.12
CA GLU A 16 11.40 -7.81 -7.08
C GLU A 16 10.42 -8.42 -6.07
N PRO A 17 9.80 -9.57 -6.40
CA PRO A 17 8.98 -10.31 -5.47
C PRO A 17 9.84 -10.95 -4.36
N ILE A 18 9.26 -11.08 -3.16
CA ILE A 18 9.90 -11.83 -2.07
C ILE A 18 9.66 -13.32 -2.29
N GLY A 19 10.73 -14.09 -2.51
CA GLY A 19 10.68 -15.53 -2.77
C GLY A 19 10.24 -15.89 -4.20
N LYS A 20 10.46 -17.15 -4.60
CA LYS A 20 10.33 -17.62 -6.01
C LYS A 20 8.95 -17.40 -6.65
N ARG A 21 7.89 -17.32 -5.84
CA ARG A 21 6.50 -17.11 -6.31
C ARG A 21 5.88 -15.81 -5.76
N GLY A 22 6.66 -14.99 -5.07
CA GLY A 22 6.13 -13.89 -4.27
C GLY A 22 5.45 -14.38 -2.98
N ILE A 23 5.33 -13.47 -2.02
CA ILE A 23 4.51 -13.64 -0.83
C ILE A 23 3.41 -12.59 -0.92
N ALA A 24 2.15 -13.03 -0.78
CA ALA A 24 1.02 -12.12 -0.81
C ALA A 24 1.08 -11.18 0.40
N SER A 25 0.97 -9.87 0.14
CA SER A 25 0.80 -8.89 1.20
C SER A 25 -0.64 -8.94 1.72
N PRO A 26 -0.87 -8.77 3.04
CA PRO A 26 -2.22 -8.59 3.59
C PRO A 26 -2.98 -7.41 2.99
N ILE A 27 -2.25 -6.44 2.41
CA ILE A 27 -2.80 -5.30 1.70
C ILE A 27 -1.90 -4.93 0.51
N ASP A 28 -2.52 -4.68 -0.64
CA ASP A 28 -1.84 -4.17 -1.82
C ASP A 28 -2.60 -2.96 -2.39
N ALA A 29 -1.98 -2.28 -3.36
CA ALA A 29 -2.53 -1.06 -3.95
C ALA A 29 -3.84 -1.25 -4.73
N TYR A 30 -4.20 -2.49 -5.09
CA TYR A 30 -5.43 -2.84 -5.79
C TYR A 30 -6.56 -3.25 -4.82
N HIS A 31 -6.22 -3.62 -3.59
CA HIS A 31 -7.15 -4.08 -2.56
C HIS A 31 -7.13 -3.20 -1.29
N ILE A 32 -7.03 -1.88 -1.47
CA ILE A 32 -7.13 -0.93 -0.36
C ILE A 32 -8.56 -0.95 0.21
N PRO A 33 -8.75 -1.02 1.54
CA PRO A 33 -10.08 -1.03 2.14
C PRO A 33 -10.92 0.20 1.79
N ALA A 34 -12.23 0.01 1.75
CA ALA A 34 -13.19 1.09 1.53
C ALA A 34 -13.03 2.22 2.57
N GLY A 35 -13.33 3.46 2.14
CA GLY A 35 -13.20 4.67 2.97
C GLY A 35 -11.83 5.34 2.90
N PHE A 36 -10.81 4.67 2.37
CA PHE A 36 -9.53 5.30 2.06
C PHE A 36 -9.53 5.87 0.65
N ARG A 37 -9.03 7.10 0.51
CA ARG A 37 -8.82 7.77 -0.77
C ARG A 37 -7.34 7.94 -1.01
N LYS A 38 -6.89 7.68 -2.25
CA LYS A 38 -5.50 7.89 -2.64
C LYS A 38 -5.16 9.37 -2.53
N LEU A 39 -4.09 9.66 -1.79
CA LEU A 39 -3.60 11.02 -1.58
C LEU A 39 -2.51 11.36 -2.60
N ARG A 40 -1.52 10.47 -2.77
CA ARG A 40 -0.40 10.69 -3.70
C ARG A 40 0.33 9.40 -4.06
N ASP A 41 1.09 9.49 -5.15
CA ASP A 41 2.10 8.53 -5.59
C ASP A 41 3.45 9.22 -5.69
N MET A 42 4.53 8.50 -5.37
CA MET A 42 5.90 8.97 -5.46
C MET A 42 6.84 7.82 -5.83
N ARG A 43 8.12 8.15 -6.07
CA ARG A 43 9.21 7.18 -6.19
C ARG A 43 10.34 7.53 -5.22
N PHE A 44 10.93 6.49 -4.63
CA PHE A 44 12.13 6.59 -3.80
C PHE A 44 13.20 5.68 -4.41
N GLY A 45 14.05 6.26 -5.28
CA GLY A 45 14.87 5.45 -6.17
C GLY A 45 14.00 4.56 -7.06
N GLU A 46 14.26 3.26 -7.03
CA GLU A 46 13.53 2.26 -7.80
C GLU A 46 12.21 1.81 -7.15
N ASP A 47 11.98 2.18 -5.88
CA ASP A 47 10.80 1.79 -5.14
C ASP A 47 9.63 2.73 -5.45
N SER A 48 8.46 2.13 -5.64
CA SER A 48 7.20 2.85 -5.75
C SER A 48 6.60 3.12 -4.38
N TYR A 49 6.04 4.31 -4.23
CA TYR A 49 5.34 4.75 -3.02
C TYR A 49 3.92 5.15 -3.37
N ALA A 50 2.97 4.71 -2.56
CA ALA A 50 1.60 5.17 -2.65
C ALA A 50 1.00 5.38 -1.25
N GLU A 51 0.26 6.47 -1.11
CA GLU A 51 -0.36 6.87 0.16
C GLU A 51 -1.87 7.05 -0.01
N TRP A 52 -2.62 6.55 0.96
CA TRP A 52 -4.05 6.74 1.09
C TRP A 52 -4.39 7.25 2.49
N ILE A 53 -5.41 8.12 2.56
CA ILE A 53 -5.93 8.65 3.81
C ILE A 53 -7.42 8.36 3.92
N ARG A 54 -7.90 8.22 5.15
CA ARG A 54 -9.32 8.23 5.48
C ARG A 54 -9.62 9.56 6.20
N PRO A 55 -10.51 10.41 5.65
CA PRO A 55 -10.89 11.68 6.25
C PRO A 55 -11.79 11.49 7.48
#